data_AF-A0A1G8RTB8-F1
#
_entry.id   AF-A0A1G8RTB8-F1
#
_cell.length_a   1.000
_cell.length_b   1.000
_cell.length_c   1.000
_cell.angle_alpha   90.00
_cell.angle_beta   90.00
_cell.angle_gamma   90.00
#
_symmetry.space_group_name_H-M   'P 1'
#
loop_
_entity.id
_entity.type
_entity.pdbx_description
1 polymer ?
#
loop_
_entity_poly.entity_id
_entity_poly.type
_entity_poly.pdbx_seq_one_letter_code
_entity_poly.pdbx_strand_id
1 'polypeptide(L)'
;MSVTTNMTMLEKAIIEQAKAALHRLQSLGTVALSDEDRCEAADLAAEANAMIKLALFNSGLGRDAAQVLRQMEPTVARALAAIRKESPEALH
;
A
#
# COMPACT_ATOMS: atom_id res chain seq x y z
N MET A 1 14.16 -10.09 -18.08
CA MET A 1 13.68 -11.28 -17.35
C MET A 1 12.85 -10.80 -16.19
N SER A 2 11.55 -11.12 -16.16
CA SER A 2 10.63 -10.64 -15.12
C SER A 2 11.01 -11.20 -13.75
N VAL A 3 11.10 -10.31 -12.76
CA VAL A 3 11.46 -10.60 -11.35
C VAL A 3 10.45 -11.53 -10.64
N THR A 4 9.37 -11.93 -11.32
CA THR A 4 8.23 -12.67 -10.76
C THR A 4 8.27 -14.18 -10.98
N THR A 5 9.26 -14.71 -11.73
CA THR A 5 9.29 -16.14 -12.12
C THR A 5 9.55 -17.08 -10.95
N ASN A 6 10.23 -16.63 -9.89
CA ASN A 6 10.61 -17.47 -8.74
C ASN A 6 9.70 -17.31 -7.50
N MET A 7 8.61 -16.55 -7.59
CA MET A 7 7.68 -16.36 -6.46
C MET A 7 6.64 -17.48 -6.37
N THR A 8 6.39 -17.94 -5.16
CA THR A 8 5.29 -18.86 -4.81
C THR A 8 3.94 -18.21 -5.09
N MET A 9 2.89 -19.03 -5.18
CA MET A 9 1.51 -18.52 -5.35
C MET A 9 1.07 -17.63 -4.18
N LEU A 10 1.49 -17.96 -2.96
CA LEU A 10 1.16 -17.17 -1.76
C LEU A 10 1.82 -15.78 -1.81
N GLU A 11 3.11 -15.72 -2.16
CA GLU A 11 3.82 -14.44 -2.29
C GLU A 11 3.21 -13.55 -3.37
N LYS A 12 2.82 -14.14 -4.50
CA LYS A 12 2.10 -13.42 -5.56
C LYS A 12 0.76 -12.88 -5.04
N ALA A 13 -0.01 -13.68 -4.30
CA ALA A 13 -1.29 -13.24 -3.75
C ALA A 13 -1.13 -12.07 -2.77
N ILE A 14 -0.14 -12.12 -1.87
CA ILE A 14 0.17 -11.04 -0.92
C ILE A 14 0.54 -9.76 -1.68
N ILE A 15 1.42 -9.86 -2.68
CA ILE A 15 1.85 -8.71 -3.48
C ILE A 15 0.66 -8.10 -4.23
N GLU A 16 -0.19 -8.91 -4.85
CA GLU A 16 -1.35 -8.40 -5.58
C GLU A 16 -2.40 -7.75 -4.66
N GLN A 17 -2.65 -8.29 -3.46
CA GLN A 17 -3.51 -7.63 -2.48
C GLN A 17 -2.93 -6.28 -2.03
N ALA A 18 -1.64 -6.24 -1.70
CA ALA A 18 -0.98 -4.99 -1.32
C ALA A 18 -1.01 -3.96 -2.47
N LYS A 19 -0.89 -4.40 -3.73
CA LYS A 19 -1.01 -3.52 -4.90
C LYS A 19 -2.43 -3.02 -5.08
N ALA A 20 -3.44 -3.88 -4.91
CA ALA A 20 -4.84 -3.49 -5.03
C ALA A 20 -5.21 -2.41 -4.01
N ALA A 21 -4.79 -2.58 -2.75
CA ALA A 21 -4.97 -1.57 -1.70
C ALA A 21 -4.25 -0.25 -2.05
N LEU A 22 -3.00 -0.33 -2.53
CA LEU A 22 -2.25 0.86 -2.97
C LEU A 22 -2.92 1.56 -4.16
N HIS A 23 -3.41 0.83 -5.15
CA HIS A 23 -4.10 1.39 -6.31
C HIS A 23 -5.39 2.11 -5.89
N ARG A 24 -6.15 1.51 -4.97
CA ARG A 24 -7.37 2.13 -4.42
C ARG A 24 -7.01 3.41 -3.67
N LEU A 25 -5.99 3.37 -2.82
CA LEU A 25 -5.47 4.55 -2.13
C LEU A 25 -5.03 5.66 -3.12
N GLN A 26 -4.33 5.30 -4.19
CA GLN A 26 -3.90 6.26 -5.22
C GLN A 26 -5.09 6.86 -5.98
N SER A 27 -6.16 6.10 -6.23
CA SER A 27 -7.35 6.62 -6.90
C SER A 27 -8.06 7.70 -6.07
N LEU A 28 -8.05 7.57 -4.74
CA LEU A 28 -8.60 8.59 -3.84
C LEU A 28 -7.81 9.90 -3.94
N GLY A 29 -6.48 9.85 -4.12
CA GLY A 29 -5.66 11.05 -4.30
C GLY A 29 -5.81 11.80 -5.63
N THR A 30 -6.82 11.47 -6.46
CA THR A 30 -7.07 12.12 -7.76
C THR A 30 -8.42 12.85 -7.84
N VAL A 31 -9.21 12.82 -6.77
CA VAL A 31 -10.56 13.40 -6.71
C VAL A 31 -10.70 14.27 -5.46
N ALA A 32 -11.66 15.19 -5.47
CA ALA A 32 -12.03 15.89 -4.25
C ALA A 32 -12.65 14.89 -3.26
N LEU A 33 -12.03 14.74 -2.09
CA LEU A 33 -12.39 13.72 -1.11
C LEU A 33 -13.35 14.24 -0.05
N SER A 34 -14.36 13.44 0.25
CA SER A 34 -15.17 13.60 1.46
C SER A 34 -14.41 13.15 2.72
N ASP A 35 -14.93 13.45 3.90
CA ASP A 35 -14.33 12.96 5.15
C ASP A 35 -14.40 11.43 5.29
N GLU A 36 -15.44 10.81 4.73
CA GLU A 36 -15.56 9.34 4.65
C GLU A 36 -14.45 8.75 3.77
N ASP A 37 -14.17 9.36 2.61
CA ASP A 37 -13.10 8.90 1.72
C ASP A 37 -11.70 9.06 2.36
N ARG A 38 -11.52 10.08 3.20
CA ARG A 38 -10.27 10.30 3.96
C ARG A 38 -10.07 9.24 5.04
N CYS A 39 -11.15 8.86 5.74
CA CYS A 39 -11.13 7.73 6.67
C CYS A 39 -10.83 6.42 5.93
N GLU A 40 -11.49 6.15 4.80
CA GLU A 40 -11.22 4.98 3.97
C GLU A 40 -9.76 4.94 3.50
N ALA A 41 -9.19 6.08 3.08
CA ALA A 41 -7.78 6.17 2.72
C ALA A 41 -6.83 5.79 3.86
N ALA A 42 -7.14 6.19 5.09
CA ALA A 42 -6.35 5.82 6.26
C ALA A 42 -6.43 4.30 6.54
N ASP A 43 -7.64 3.72 6.43
CA ASP A 43 -7.86 2.29 6.62
C ASP A 43 -7.15 1.46 5.55
N LEU A 44 -7.24 1.85 4.27
CA LEU A 44 -6.53 1.21 3.16
C LEU A 44 -5.01 1.28 3.34
N ALA A 45 -4.49 2.40 3.80
CA ALA A 45 -3.06 2.54 4.08
C ALA A 45 -2.64 1.67 5.28
N ALA A 46 -3.47 1.53 6.30
CA ALA A 46 -3.21 0.65 7.44
C ALA A 46 -3.22 -0.83 7.00
N GLU A 47 -4.19 -1.24 6.19
CA GLU A 47 -4.32 -2.58 5.63
C GLU A 47 -3.09 -2.96 4.79
N ALA A 48 -2.70 -2.10 3.85
CA ALA A 48 -1.52 -2.31 3.01
C ALA A 48 -0.24 -2.45 3.85
N ASN A 49 -0.05 -1.58 4.84
CA ASN A 49 1.12 -1.65 5.73
C ASN A 49 1.10 -2.89 6.63
N ALA A 50 -0.07 -3.31 7.12
CA ALA A 50 -0.20 -4.52 7.93
C ALA A 50 0.18 -5.76 7.11
N MET A 51 -0.32 -5.88 5.87
CA MET A 51 0.02 -6.98 4.97
C MET A 51 1.53 -7.02 4.65
N ILE A 52 2.13 -5.87 4.33
CA ILE A 52 3.57 -5.78 4.06
C ILE A 52 4.37 -6.22 5.30
N LYS A 53 4.05 -5.68 6.48
CA LYS A 53 4.78 -5.99 7.71
C LYS A 53 4.63 -7.45 8.13
N LEU A 54 3.43 -8.02 8.03
CA LEU A 54 3.18 -9.43 8.34
C LEU A 54 3.92 -10.37 7.39
N ALA A 55 3.91 -10.05 6.10
CA ALA A 55 4.66 -10.82 5.10
C ALA A 55 6.18 -10.72 5.31
N LEU A 56 6.70 -9.55 5.68
CA LEU A 56 8.13 -9.37 5.97
C LEU A 56 8.57 -9.97 7.30
N PHE A 57 7.67 -10.04 8.29
CA PHE A 57 7.95 -10.70 9.57
C PHE A 57 8.00 -12.22 9.43
N ASN A 58 7.20 -12.79 8.53
CA ASN A 58 7.23 -14.22 8.24
C ASN A 58 8.50 -14.57 7.44
N SER A 59 9.43 -15.30 8.04
CA SER A 59 10.74 -15.63 7.47
C SER A 59 10.70 -16.54 6.23
N GLY A 60 9.51 -17.00 5.82
CA GLY A 60 9.31 -17.84 4.65
C GLY A 60 9.31 -17.11 3.31
N LEU A 61 9.37 -15.77 3.30
CA LEU A 61 9.35 -14.99 2.08
C LEU A 61 10.69 -15.03 1.34
N GLY A 62 10.66 -15.35 0.05
CA GLY A 62 11.79 -15.23 -0.85
C GLY A 62 12.29 -13.80 -0.97
N ARG A 63 13.60 -13.67 -1.23
CA ARG A 63 14.30 -12.37 -1.29
C ARG A 63 13.62 -11.38 -2.25
N ASP A 64 13.18 -11.86 -3.40
CA ASP A 64 12.55 -11.02 -4.43
C ASP A 64 11.19 -10.48 -3.95
N ALA A 65 10.37 -11.33 -3.31
CA ALA A 65 9.08 -10.92 -2.77
C ALA A 65 9.26 -9.91 -1.63
N ALA A 66 10.26 -10.13 -0.76
CA ALA A 66 10.56 -9.22 0.34
C ALA A 66 11.05 -7.86 -0.18
N GLN A 67 11.84 -7.85 -1.26
CA GLN A 67 12.29 -6.61 -1.89
C GLN A 67 11.11 -5.81 -2.47
N VAL A 68 10.19 -6.48 -3.19
CA VAL A 68 9.00 -5.82 -3.73
C VAL A 68 8.17 -5.18 -2.62
N LEU A 69 7.89 -5.91 -1.55
CA LEU A 69 7.10 -5.40 -0.43
C LEU A 69 7.78 -4.22 0.29
N ARG A 70 9.11 -4.29 0.50
CA ARG A 70 9.89 -3.16 1.06
C ARG A 70 9.84 -1.90 0.18
N GLN A 71 9.78 -2.07 -1.14
CA GLN A 71 9.64 -0.94 -2.07
C GLN A 71 8.21 -0.36 -2.05
N MET A 72 7.22 -1.13 -1.62
CA MET A 72 5.82 -0.68 -1.53
C MET A 72 5.54 0.18 -0.30
N GLU A 73 6.18 -0.07 0.86
CA GLU A 73 6.03 0.77 2.07
C GLU A 73 6.17 2.29 1.81
N PRO A 74 7.26 2.79 1.19
CA PRO A 74 7.40 4.23 0.94
C PRO A 74 6.40 4.73 -0.12
N THR A 75 5.78 3.85 -0.90
CA THR A 75 4.78 4.23 -1.90
C THR A 75 3.40 4.39 -1.26
N VAL A 76 3.02 3.50 -0.33
CA VAL A 76 1.82 3.64 0.51
C VAL A 76 1.89 4.92 1.35
N ALA A 77 3.03 5.17 2.00
CA ALA A 77 3.22 6.38 2.80
C ALA A 77 3.08 7.68 1.97
N ARG A 78 3.62 7.69 0.75
CA ARG A 78 3.50 8.83 -0.17
C ARG A 78 2.07 9.05 -0.65
N ALA A 79 1.34 7.99 -0.98
CA ALA A 79 -0.05 8.08 -1.41
C ALA A 79 -0.95 8.64 -0.29
N LEU A 80 -0.80 8.15 0.94
CA LEU A 80 -1.54 8.70 2.09
C LEU A 80 -1.17 10.16 2.38
N ALA A 81 0.12 10.53 2.26
CA ALA A 81 0.56 11.89 2.47
C ALA A 81 0.01 12.86 1.41
N ALA A 82 -0.15 12.42 0.15
CA ALA A 82 -0.77 13.22 -0.90
C ALA A 82 -2.24 13.53 -0.56
N ILE A 83 -3.00 12.54 -0.13
CA ILE A 83 -4.39 12.69 0.32
C ILE A 83 -4.50 13.68 1.49
N ARG A 84 -3.60 13.59 2.47
CA ARG A 84 -3.58 14.51 3.61
C ARG A 84 -3.25 15.96 3.24
N LYS A 85 -2.43 16.18 2.20
CA LYS A 85 -2.08 17.53 1.72
C LYS A 85 -3.22 18.20 0.97
N GLU A 86 -4.12 17.43 0.36
CA GLU A 86 -5.32 17.96 -0.29
C GLU A 86 -6.48 18.22 0.68
N SER A 87 -6.32 17.84 1.96
CA SER A 87 -7.26 18.23 3.01
C SER A 87 -6.96 19.66 3.48
N PRO A 88 -7.87 20.64 3.31
CA PRO A 88 -7.65 22.03 3.73
C PRO A 88 -7.74 22.25 5.25
N GLU A 89 -7.82 21.21 6.07
CA GLU A 89 -7.97 21.36 7.51
C GLU A 89 -6.62 21.44 8.23
N ALA A 90 -5.94 22.56 8.02
CA ALA A 90 -4.90 23.06 8.93
C ALA A 90 -4.90 24.59 9.02
N LEU A 91 -6.04 25.24 8.77
CA LEU A 91 -6.30 26.64 9.10
C LEU A 91 -7.71 26.71 9.66
N HIS A 92 -7.86 26.55 10.98
CA HIS A 92 -8.73 27.30 11.89
C HIS A 92 -8.84 26.60 13.25
#